data_AF-A0A959ZQK5-F1
#
_entry.id   AF-A0A959ZQK5-F1
#
_cell.length_a   1.000
_cell.length_b   1.000
_cell.length_c   1.000
_cell.angle_alpha   90.00
_cell.angle_beta   90.00
_cell.angle_gamma   90.00
#
_symmetry.space_group_name_H-M   'P 1'
#
loop_
_entity.id
_entity.type
_entity.pdbx_description
1 polymer ?
#
loop_
_entity_poly.entity_id
_entity_poly.type
_entity_poly.pdbx_seq_one_letter_code
_entity_poly.pdbx_strand_id
1 'polypeptide(L)'
;MKDALKRINSRALLLAVAFVALLGGVALGSGVAPLPGESGGRDAAGTPRVAVETAVGEARQAQRGKRGKRGPRGPRGRTGPEGERGPSGETGARGITGSSDEHVLDFGVDWDGAANAAGHDSSAIDLPGIGTLAIQCPSTSPDDPSVRRLVLTPATGGWRTVANLTTFEGAGTTAATNQRYQTNDTTPITALIPNNGMISGSFSVEPNSGGSADAGQLPVADITLSSYWKVNDPIDTENSCHISAQVLAKGY
;
A
#
# COMPACT_ATOMS: atom_id res chain seq x y z
N MET A 1 -8.49 -0.25 -62.06
CA MET A 1 -7.84 -1.23 -61.16
C MET A 1 -8.81 -2.37 -60.94
N LYS A 2 -8.42 -3.61 -61.24
CA LYS A 2 -9.26 -4.80 -61.12
C LYS A 2 -8.50 -5.86 -60.32
N ASP A 3 -9.27 -6.65 -59.58
CA ASP A 3 -9.01 -8.01 -59.06
C ASP A 3 -7.75 -8.18 -58.16
N ALA A 4 -7.82 -8.36 -56.83
CA ALA A 4 -8.58 -9.29 -55.97
C ALA A 4 -7.84 -10.61 -55.65
N LEU A 5 -7.61 -10.83 -54.34
CA LEU A 5 -7.57 -12.12 -53.63
C LEU A 5 -6.57 -13.21 -54.08
N LYS A 6 -5.68 -13.67 -53.18
CA LYS A 6 -5.96 -14.77 -52.21
C LYS A 6 -4.68 -15.49 -51.71
N ARG A 7 -4.52 -15.53 -50.38
CA ARG A 7 -3.89 -16.56 -49.50
C ARG A 7 -2.95 -17.62 -50.09
N ILE A 8 -1.84 -17.88 -49.39
CA ILE A 8 -1.42 -19.24 -48.97
C ILE A 8 -0.83 -19.17 -47.53
N ASN A 9 -1.38 -19.99 -46.64
CA ASN A 9 -0.83 -20.32 -45.31
C ASN A 9 -0.11 -21.68 -45.39
N SER A 10 0.95 -21.90 -44.62
CA SER A 10 1.39 -23.17 -43.99
C SER A 10 2.75 -22.99 -43.32
N ARG A 11 3.20 -23.65 -42.25
CA ARG A 11 2.72 -24.63 -41.24
C ARG A 11 3.97 -25.00 -40.41
N ALA A 12 3.88 -25.05 -39.07
CA ALA A 12 4.78 -25.64 -38.04
C ALA A 12 4.93 -24.63 -36.88
N LEU A 13 4.37 -24.76 -35.68
CA LEU A 13 4.02 -25.91 -34.84
C LEU A 13 5.16 -26.93 -34.65
N LEU A 14 5.89 -26.78 -33.54
CA LEU A 14 6.60 -27.87 -32.86
C LEU A 14 6.43 -27.72 -31.34
N LEU A 15 5.68 -28.65 -30.76
CA LEU A 15 5.64 -28.93 -29.33
C LEU A 15 6.74 -29.97 -29.01
N ALA A 16 7.41 -29.84 -27.88
CA ALA A 16 8.30 -30.86 -27.35
C ALA A 16 7.89 -31.24 -25.92
N VAL A 17 7.25 -32.40 -25.78
CA VAL A 17 7.00 -33.07 -24.50
C VAL A 17 8.02 -34.19 -24.35
N ALA A 18 8.68 -34.29 -23.21
CA ALA A 18 9.54 -35.42 -22.88
C ALA A 18 9.24 -35.94 -21.46
N PHE A 19 8.36 -36.94 -21.39
CA PHE A 19 8.20 -37.79 -20.21
C PHE A 19 9.13 -39.00 -20.39
N VAL A 20 10.02 -39.26 -19.43
CA VAL A 20 10.79 -40.52 -19.37
C VAL A 20 10.64 -41.11 -17.99
N ALA A 21 10.04 -42.30 -17.92
CA ALA A 21 9.97 -43.13 -16.74
C ALA A 21 10.50 -44.51 -17.09
N LEU A 22 11.47 -45.02 -16.32
CA LEU A 22 11.86 -46.43 -16.35
C LEU A 22 12.54 -46.86 -15.03
N LEU A 23 11.71 -47.47 -14.19
CA LEU A 23 11.95 -48.57 -13.24
C LEU A 23 13.40 -48.99 -12.88
N GLY A 24 13.66 -49.14 -11.58
CA GLY A 24 14.58 -50.18 -11.08
C GLY A 24 15.19 -49.93 -9.69
N GLY A 25 14.97 -50.86 -8.74
CA GLY A 25 15.83 -51.03 -7.55
C GLY A 25 15.18 -50.81 -6.18
N VAL A 26 14.84 -51.92 -5.51
CA VAL A 26 14.47 -51.94 -4.08
C VAL A 26 15.72 -52.21 -3.24
N ALA A 27 15.94 -51.46 -2.16
CA ALA A 27 16.84 -51.84 -1.07
C ALA A 27 16.33 -51.33 0.27
N LEU A 28 16.01 -52.25 1.19
CA LEU A 28 15.74 -51.94 2.59
C LEU A 28 17.06 -51.79 3.35
N GLY A 29 17.20 -50.74 4.17
CA GLY A 29 18.44 -50.45 4.89
C GLY A 29 18.19 -49.77 6.24
N SER A 30 17.79 -50.54 7.24
CA SER A 30 17.70 -50.08 8.63
C SER A 30 19.10 -49.90 9.22
N GLY A 31 19.43 -48.70 9.71
CA GLY A 31 20.76 -48.39 10.25
C GLY A 31 20.70 -47.44 11.45
N VAL A 32 20.51 -47.99 12.65
CA VAL A 32 20.64 -47.25 13.91
C VAL A 32 22.10 -47.28 14.35
N ALA A 33 22.72 -46.10 14.53
CA ALA A 33 24.07 -46.00 15.07
C ALA A 33 24.02 -45.68 16.58
N PRO A 34 24.47 -46.58 17.48
CA PRO A 34 24.63 -46.29 18.90
C PRO A 34 25.99 -45.64 19.18
N LEU A 35 26.03 -44.72 20.15
CA LEU A 35 27.28 -44.23 20.75
C LEU A 35 27.70 -45.19 21.90
N PRO A 36 29.02 -45.42 22.10
CA PRO A 36 29.52 -46.42 23.04
C PRO A 36 29.40 -45.98 24.51
N GLY A 37 29.23 -46.98 25.40
CA GLY A 37 29.07 -46.78 26.84
C GLY A 37 30.36 -46.89 27.67
N GLU A 38 30.25 -46.47 28.93
CA GLU A 38 31.30 -46.49 29.95
C GLU A 38 31.82 -47.91 30.29
N SER A 39 33.11 -47.98 30.62
CA SER A 39 33.83 -49.23 30.90
C SER A 39 33.73 -49.67 32.37
N GLY A 40 33.32 -50.92 32.61
CA GLY A 40 33.47 -51.57 33.92
C GLY A 40 34.85 -52.21 34.12
N GLY A 41 35.46 -51.97 35.28
CA GLY A 41 36.64 -52.70 35.76
C GLY A 41 36.27 -54.00 36.49
N ARG A 42 37.17 -54.99 36.50
CA ARG A 42 36.95 -56.34 37.08
C ARG A 42 37.70 -56.56 38.39
N ASP A 43 37.25 -57.57 39.12
CA ASP A 43 37.69 -57.95 40.47
C ASP A 43 39.02 -58.74 40.51
N ALA A 44 39.53 -58.97 41.72
CA ALA A 44 40.62 -59.89 41.99
C ALA A 44 40.25 -60.89 43.11
N ALA A 45 40.67 -62.15 42.94
CA ALA A 45 40.44 -63.32 43.82
C ALA A 45 38.99 -63.86 43.89
N GLY A 46 38.71 -64.89 43.08
CA GLY A 46 37.44 -65.61 43.11
C GLY A 46 37.46 -66.85 44.02
N THR A 47 36.47 -66.98 44.91
CA THR A 47 36.01 -68.25 45.52
C THR A 47 34.61 -68.07 46.16
N PRO A 48 33.73 -69.09 46.20
CA PRO A 48 32.39 -68.99 46.79
C PRO A 48 32.22 -69.67 48.17
N ARG A 49 31.08 -69.38 48.84
CA ARG A 49 30.58 -69.92 50.15
C ARG A 49 31.21 -69.24 51.39
N VAL A 50 30.63 -69.21 52.59
CA VAL A 50 29.60 -70.06 53.26
C VAL A 50 28.58 -69.19 54.05
N ALA A 51 27.41 -69.75 54.39
CA ALA A 51 26.35 -69.13 55.20
C ALA A 51 26.65 -69.08 56.71
N VAL A 52 25.95 -68.20 57.45
CA VAL A 52 25.36 -68.52 58.77
C VAL A 52 23.98 -67.84 58.87
N GLU A 53 23.02 -68.59 59.40
CA GLU A 53 21.62 -68.22 59.63
C GLU A 53 21.39 -67.82 61.09
N THR A 54 20.56 -66.80 61.36
CA THR A 54 19.68 -66.82 62.55
C THR A 54 18.52 -65.82 62.43
N ALA A 55 17.30 -66.31 62.55
CA ALA A 55 16.08 -65.53 62.84
C ALA A 55 16.11 -65.04 64.31
N VAL A 56 15.24 -64.18 64.85
CA VAL A 56 13.75 -64.20 64.86
C VAL A 56 13.23 -62.81 65.28
N GLY A 57 12.02 -62.43 64.86
CA GLY A 57 11.17 -61.48 65.62
C GLY A 57 10.61 -60.29 64.84
N GLU A 58 9.32 -60.32 64.53
CA GLU A 58 8.60 -59.21 63.87
C GLU A 58 7.99 -58.19 64.85
N ALA A 59 7.68 -57.00 64.32
CA ALA A 59 6.83 -55.93 64.89
C ALA A 59 7.40 -55.18 66.12
N ARG A 60 7.27 -53.84 66.24
CA ARG A 60 6.32 -52.92 65.58
C ARG A 60 6.87 -51.48 65.41
N GLN A 61 6.61 -50.89 64.25
CA GLN A 61 6.49 -49.44 63.94
C GLN A 61 7.24 -48.39 64.80
N ALA A 62 8.24 -47.76 64.18
CA ALA A 62 8.37 -46.29 64.20
C ALA A 62 8.24 -45.78 62.76
N GLN A 63 7.13 -45.12 62.46
CA GLN A 63 6.62 -44.91 61.10
C GLN A 63 7.10 -43.57 60.51
N ARG A 64 8.21 -43.57 59.76
CA ARG A 64 8.65 -42.38 59.01
C ARG A 64 8.08 -42.40 57.58
N GLY A 65 6.98 -41.69 57.40
CA GLY A 65 6.21 -41.69 56.14
C GLY A 65 7.03 -41.24 54.92
N LYS A 66 6.85 -41.93 53.79
CA LYS A 66 7.41 -41.51 52.50
C LYS A 66 6.74 -40.19 52.09
N ARG A 67 7.54 -39.14 51.89
CA ARG A 67 7.09 -37.82 51.41
C ARG A 67 6.29 -38.00 50.10
N GLY A 68 5.05 -37.51 50.09
CA GLY A 68 4.15 -37.66 48.96
C GLY A 68 4.72 -37.10 47.65
N LYS A 69 4.37 -37.72 46.52
CA LYS A 69 4.72 -37.22 45.19
C LYS A 69 4.09 -35.83 44.99
N ARG A 70 4.82 -34.92 44.33
CA ARG A 70 4.30 -33.58 43.99
C ARG A 70 3.03 -33.73 43.15
N GLY A 71 1.97 -33.01 43.52
CA GLY A 71 0.68 -33.07 42.83
C GLY A 71 0.78 -32.64 41.37
N PRO A 72 -0.21 -33.03 40.53
CA PRO A 72 -0.25 -32.61 39.13
C PRO A 72 -0.37 -31.09 39.02
N ARG A 73 0.15 -30.53 37.91
CA ARG A 73 -0.02 -29.11 37.61
C ARG A 73 -1.51 -28.81 37.44
N GLY A 74 -1.99 -27.73 38.07
CA GLY A 74 -3.38 -27.29 37.94
C GLY A 74 -3.77 -26.98 36.49
N PRO A 75 -5.08 -27.06 36.15
CA PRO A 75 -5.56 -26.78 34.80
C PRO A 75 -5.24 -25.34 34.38
N ARG A 76 -5.09 -25.13 33.07
CA ARG A 76 -4.93 -23.79 32.48
C ARG A 76 -6.18 -22.96 32.79
N GLY A 77 -5.99 -21.72 33.25
CA GLY A 77 -7.10 -20.79 33.47
C GLY A 77 -7.90 -20.55 32.19
N ARG A 78 -9.20 -20.28 32.34
CA ARG A 78 -10.07 -19.90 31.22
C ARG A 78 -9.60 -18.59 30.60
N THR A 79 -9.77 -18.46 29.29
CA THR A 79 -9.60 -17.18 28.57
C THR A 79 -10.51 -16.13 29.20
N GLY A 80 -10.04 -14.89 29.32
CA GLY A 80 -10.85 -13.77 29.78
C GLY A 80 -12.02 -13.47 28.83
N PRO A 81 -13.04 -12.73 29.29
CA PRO A 81 -14.11 -12.26 28.42
C PRO A 81 -13.54 -11.34 27.33
N GLU A 82 -14.25 -11.28 26.20
CA GLU A 82 -13.99 -10.29 25.15
C GLU A 82 -14.20 -8.88 25.70
N GLY A 83 -13.37 -7.93 25.25
CA GLY A 83 -13.46 -6.54 25.71
C GLY A 83 -14.74 -5.86 25.23
N GLU A 84 -15.27 -4.92 26.02
CA GLU A 84 -16.44 -4.14 25.62
C GLU A 84 -16.15 -3.35 24.35
N ARG A 85 -17.17 -3.22 23.49
CA ARG A 85 -17.10 -2.41 22.28
C ARG A 85 -16.84 -0.96 22.66
N GLY A 86 -15.83 -0.34 22.05
CA GLY A 86 -15.51 1.07 22.26
C GLY A 86 -16.70 2.00 21.99
N PRO A 87 -16.74 3.19 22.60
CA PRO A 87 -17.81 4.16 22.40
C PRO A 87 -17.91 4.55 20.92
N SER A 88 -19.12 4.93 20.48
CA SER A 88 -19.30 5.53 19.16
C SER A 88 -18.53 6.84 19.08
N GLY A 89 -17.85 7.08 17.97
CA GLY A 89 -17.13 8.34 17.74
C GLY A 89 -18.05 9.55 17.78
N GLU A 90 -17.53 10.69 18.19
CA GLU A 90 -18.27 11.95 18.22
C GLU A 90 -18.74 12.33 16.80
N THR A 91 -19.94 12.90 16.71
CA THR A 91 -20.46 13.41 15.43
C THR A 91 -19.58 14.58 14.98
N GLY A 92 -19.03 14.49 13.76
CA GLY A 92 -18.17 15.53 13.20
C GLY A 92 -18.83 16.91 13.24
N ALA A 93 -18.02 17.94 13.48
CA ALA A 93 -18.49 19.31 13.55
C ALA A 93 -19.24 19.71 12.27
N ARG A 94 -20.36 20.41 12.42
CA ARG A 94 -21.11 20.94 11.28
C ARG A 94 -20.22 21.92 10.52
N GLY A 95 -20.05 21.70 9.21
CA GLY A 95 -19.24 22.54 8.36
C GLY A 95 -19.64 24.03 8.45
N ILE A 96 -18.64 24.90 8.41
CA ILE A 96 -18.84 26.35 8.31
C ILE A 96 -19.60 26.66 7.02
N THR A 97 -20.65 27.47 7.12
CA THR A 97 -21.28 28.07 5.94
C THR A 97 -20.29 29.09 5.36
N GLY A 98 -19.84 28.89 4.12
CA GLY A 98 -19.00 29.87 3.42
C GLY A 98 -19.70 31.23 3.28
N SER A 99 -18.92 32.29 3.04
CA SER A 99 -19.48 33.54 2.52
C SER A 99 -20.06 33.31 1.13
N SER A 100 -20.88 34.25 0.63
CA SER A 100 -21.47 34.18 -0.71
C SER A 100 -20.44 34.10 -1.85
N ASP A 101 -19.19 34.46 -1.55
CA ASP A 101 -18.10 34.70 -2.50
C ASP A 101 -16.98 33.65 -2.33
N GLU A 102 -17.24 32.58 -1.54
CA GLU A 102 -16.34 31.46 -1.26
C GLU A 102 -16.99 30.13 -1.66
N HIS A 103 -16.37 29.43 -2.61
CA HIS A 103 -16.87 28.17 -3.18
C HIS A 103 -15.93 27.02 -2.83
N VAL A 104 -16.47 25.96 -2.26
CA VAL A 104 -15.79 24.66 -2.12
C VAL A 104 -16.13 23.82 -3.34
N LEU A 105 -15.10 23.42 -4.10
CA LEU A 105 -15.21 22.62 -5.32
C LEU A 105 -14.43 21.32 -5.13
N ASP A 106 -15.13 20.19 -5.08
CA ASP A 106 -14.53 18.86 -4.99
C ASP A 106 -14.49 18.21 -6.37
N PHE A 107 -13.33 17.68 -6.77
CA PHE A 107 -13.14 16.97 -8.03
C PHE A 107 -12.02 15.94 -7.95
N GLY A 108 -12.02 14.97 -8.86
CA GLY A 108 -11.11 13.85 -8.78
C GLY A 108 -11.25 12.87 -9.94
N VAL A 109 -10.32 11.92 -9.98
CA VAL A 109 -10.28 10.79 -10.91
C VAL A 109 -10.19 9.52 -10.08
N ASP A 110 -11.06 8.56 -10.37
CA ASP A 110 -11.13 7.29 -9.65
C ASP A 110 -11.39 6.16 -10.66
N TRP A 111 -10.41 5.28 -10.83
CA TRP A 111 -10.56 4.06 -11.63
C TRP A 111 -9.67 2.92 -11.13
N ASP A 112 -10.22 1.71 -11.16
CA ASP A 112 -9.54 0.44 -10.91
C ASP A 112 -9.53 -0.42 -12.17
N GLY A 113 -8.39 -1.02 -12.46
CA GLY A 113 -8.11 -1.75 -13.69
C GLY A 113 -7.85 -0.85 -14.89
N ALA A 114 -6.72 -1.05 -15.58
CA ALA A 114 -6.26 -0.20 -16.68
C ALA A 114 -7.26 -0.07 -17.85
N ALA A 115 -8.15 -1.04 -18.01
CA ALA A 115 -9.23 -1.04 -19.00
C ALA A 115 -10.37 -0.04 -18.68
N ASN A 116 -10.57 0.31 -17.40
CA ASN A 116 -11.61 1.24 -16.96
C ASN A 116 -11.17 2.71 -16.96
N ALA A 117 -9.88 2.99 -17.22
CA ALA A 117 -9.39 4.37 -17.30
C ALA A 117 -10.03 5.18 -18.44
N ALA A 118 -10.39 4.54 -19.56
CA ALA A 118 -10.95 5.26 -20.71
C ALA A 118 -12.29 5.94 -20.37
N GLY A 119 -12.30 7.28 -20.35
CA GLY A 119 -13.47 8.09 -19.97
C GLY A 119 -13.62 8.34 -18.46
N HIS A 120 -12.72 7.78 -17.65
CA HIS A 120 -12.58 8.04 -16.21
C HIS A 120 -11.20 8.64 -15.86
N ASP A 121 -10.31 8.79 -16.84
CA ASP A 121 -8.94 9.26 -16.74
C ASP A 121 -8.81 10.79 -16.64
N SER A 122 -9.90 11.54 -16.60
CA SER A 122 -9.85 12.99 -16.43
C SER A 122 -11.10 13.55 -15.76
N SER A 123 -10.91 14.67 -15.07
CA SER A 123 -11.96 15.44 -14.42
C SER A 123 -11.56 16.90 -14.37
N ALA A 124 -12.51 17.81 -14.52
CA ALA A 124 -12.23 19.24 -14.60
C ALA A 124 -13.32 20.07 -13.90
N ILE A 125 -12.89 21.20 -13.35
CA ILE A 125 -13.74 22.24 -12.76
C ILE A 125 -13.37 23.59 -13.34
N ASP A 126 -14.35 24.47 -13.47
CA ASP A 126 -14.09 25.87 -13.78
C ASP A 126 -13.82 26.65 -12.50
N LEU A 127 -12.71 27.40 -12.50
CA LEU A 127 -12.39 28.42 -11.50
C LEU A 127 -12.72 29.78 -12.14
N PRO A 128 -13.87 30.41 -11.81
CA PRO A 128 -14.27 31.69 -12.38
C PRO A 128 -13.13 32.71 -12.34
N GLY A 129 -12.98 33.53 -13.38
CA GLY A 129 -11.91 34.54 -13.48
C GLY A 129 -10.46 34.02 -13.54
N ILE A 130 -10.19 32.74 -13.26
CA ILE A 130 -8.85 32.13 -13.34
C ILE A 130 -8.73 31.27 -14.60
N GLY A 131 -9.60 30.27 -14.77
CA GLY A 131 -9.50 29.28 -15.84
C GLY A 131 -10.11 27.92 -15.49
N THR A 132 -10.02 26.97 -16.41
CA THR A 132 -10.45 25.59 -16.18
C THR A 132 -9.28 24.78 -15.59
N LEU A 133 -9.49 24.19 -14.42
CA LEU A 133 -8.53 23.32 -13.75
C LEU A 133 -8.93 21.86 -13.99
N ALA A 134 -8.01 21.07 -14.55
CA ALA A 134 -8.23 19.67 -14.88
C ALA A 134 -7.18 18.76 -14.22
N ILE A 135 -7.64 17.62 -13.73
CA ILE A 135 -6.82 16.45 -13.40
C ILE A 135 -6.87 15.50 -14.60
N GLN A 136 -5.72 14.97 -14.97
CA GLN A 136 -5.56 13.87 -15.91
C GLN A 136 -4.85 12.73 -15.19
N CYS A 137 -5.26 11.48 -15.40
CA CYS A 137 -4.60 10.25 -14.96
C CYS A 137 -4.92 9.07 -15.90
N PRO A 138 -4.31 9.02 -17.09
CA PRO A 138 -4.45 7.90 -18.03
C PRO A 138 -3.77 6.61 -17.55
N SER A 139 -4.18 5.46 -18.09
CA SER A 139 -3.59 4.12 -17.85
C SER A 139 -2.27 3.86 -18.60
N THR A 140 -1.61 4.92 -19.06
CA THR A 140 -0.33 4.87 -19.78
C THR A 140 0.87 4.66 -18.85
N SER A 141 2.02 4.29 -19.43
CA SER A 141 3.24 3.83 -18.74
C SER A 141 3.63 4.64 -17.49
N PRO A 142 4.04 3.98 -16.38
CA PRO A 142 4.44 4.64 -15.13
C PRO A 142 5.62 5.60 -15.27
N ASP A 143 6.49 5.35 -16.25
CA ASP A 143 7.75 6.07 -16.46
C ASP A 143 7.62 7.32 -17.34
N ASP A 144 6.43 7.65 -17.86
CA ASP A 144 6.22 8.87 -18.65
C ASP A 144 5.90 10.08 -17.74
N PRO A 145 6.79 11.08 -17.59
CA PRO A 145 6.52 12.26 -16.77
C PRO A 145 5.42 13.18 -17.35
N SER A 146 4.91 12.85 -18.54
CA SER A 146 3.75 13.50 -19.16
C SER A 146 2.43 12.92 -18.67
N VAL A 147 2.44 11.75 -18.02
CA VAL A 147 1.22 11.09 -17.56
C VAL A 147 0.94 11.46 -16.10
N ARG A 148 -0.35 11.64 -15.80
CA ARG A 148 -0.86 12.17 -14.52
C ARG A 148 -0.53 13.65 -14.26
N ARG A 149 -1.41 14.55 -14.70
CA ARG A 149 -1.17 16.01 -14.77
C ARG A 149 -2.23 16.80 -14.02
N LEU A 150 -1.81 17.87 -13.35
CA LEU A 150 -2.68 18.97 -12.95
C LEU A 150 -2.51 20.08 -13.98
N VAL A 151 -3.57 20.41 -14.72
CA VAL A 151 -3.53 21.35 -15.85
C VAL A 151 -4.47 22.51 -15.57
N LEU A 152 -3.94 23.73 -15.48
CA LEU A 152 -4.74 24.95 -15.42
C LEU A 152 -4.68 25.65 -16.79
N THR A 153 -5.83 25.73 -17.47
CA THR A 153 -5.99 26.47 -18.73
C THR A 153 -6.58 27.85 -18.42
N PRO A 154 -5.82 28.96 -18.58
CA PRO A 154 -6.29 30.30 -18.25
C PRO A 154 -7.55 30.71 -19.00
N ALA A 155 -8.48 31.40 -18.33
CA ALA A 155 -9.76 31.81 -18.91
C ALA A 155 -9.61 32.81 -20.06
N THR A 156 -8.68 33.77 -19.95
CA THR A 156 -8.50 34.86 -20.91
C THR A 156 -7.04 35.30 -20.99
N GLY A 157 -6.55 35.61 -22.19
CA GLY A 157 -5.27 36.31 -22.35
C GLY A 157 -5.33 37.76 -21.87
N GLY A 158 -4.18 38.35 -21.54
CA GLY A 158 -4.06 39.73 -21.02
C GLY A 158 -3.88 39.82 -19.50
N TRP A 159 -4.17 38.73 -18.79
CA TRP A 159 -3.82 38.52 -17.39
C TRP A 159 -2.64 37.54 -17.29
N ARG A 160 -1.82 37.68 -16.24
CA ARG A 160 -0.88 36.63 -15.84
C ARG A 160 -1.59 35.69 -14.90
N THR A 161 -1.69 34.42 -15.27
CA THR A 161 -2.11 33.36 -14.35
C THR A 161 -0.88 32.78 -13.68
N VAL A 162 -0.96 32.59 -12.36
CA VAL A 162 0.10 32.07 -11.51
C VAL A 162 -0.41 30.85 -10.75
N ALA A 163 0.41 29.81 -10.64
CA ALA A 163 0.20 28.68 -9.75
C ALA A 163 1.42 28.50 -8.85
N ASN A 164 1.24 28.54 -7.53
CA ASN A 164 2.30 28.23 -6.56
C ASN A 164 1.95 26.89 -5.92
N LEU A 165 2.66 25.82 -6.29
CA LEU A 165 2.33 24.45 -5.89
C LEU A 165 3.45 23.84 -5.06
N THR A 166 3.10 23.15 -3.99
CA THR A 166 4.02 22.33 -3.19
C THR A 166 3.59 20.86 -3.30
N THR A 167 4.44 20.04 -3.92
CA THR A 167 4.24 18.60 -4.09
C THR A 167 4.96 17.83 -2.99
N PHE A 168 4.30 16.82 -2.40
CA PHE A 168 4.85 15.92 -1.38
C PHE A 168 4.74 14.48 -1.88
N GLU A 169 5.85 13.78 -2.09
CA GLU A 169 5.88 12.38 -2.52
C GLU A 169 6.23 11.47 -1.32
N GLY A 170 5.46 10.40 -1.13
CA GLY A 170 5.62 9.47 -0.01
C GLY A 170 5.18 10.04 1.34
N ALA A 171 5.84 9.58 2.42
CA ALA A 171 5.51 9.97 3.79
C ALA A 171 6.45 11.07 4.33
N GLY A 172 5.85 12.15 4.83
CA GLY A 172 6.56 13.28 5.44
C GLY A 172 6.89 14.41 4.46
N THR A 173 7.64 15.42 4.93
CA THR A 173 7.91 16.65 4.18
C THR A 173 9.30 16.73 3.56
N THR A 174 10.15 15.71 3.73
CA THR A 174 11.55 15.73 3.26
C THR A 174 11.69 15.75 1.74
N ALA A 175 10.70 15.21 1.01
CA ALA A 175 10.61 15.26 -0.45
C ALA A 175 9.75 16.44 -0.97
N ALA A 176 9.39 17.39 -0.10
CA ALA A 176 8.54 18.53 -0.49
C ALA A 176 9.26 19.42 -1.51
N THR A 177 8.65 19.58 -2.69
CA THR A 177 9.16 20.47 -3.75
C THR A 177 8.16 21.61 -3.96
N ASN A 178 8.63 22.85 -3.83
CA ASN A 178 7.83 24.04 -4.13
C ASN A 178 8.18 24.56 -5.52
N GLN A 179 7.17 24.80 -6.35
CA GLN A 179 7.34 25.28 -7.71
C GLN A 179 6.29 26.34 -8.06
N ARG A 180 6.77 27.48 -8.55
CA ARG A 180 5.94 28.55 -9.11
C ARG A 180 5.89 28.40 -10.63
N TYR A 181 4.68 28.25 -11.15
CA TYR A 181 4.36 28.30 -12.58
C TYR A 181 3.66 29.62 -12.88
N GLN A 182 3.87 30.15 -14.08
CA GLN A 182 3.20 31.37 -14.53
C GLN A 182 3.10 31.41 -16.06
N THR A 183 2.03 32.02 -16.55
CA THR A 183 1.81 32.30 -17.97
C THR A 183 1.19 33.69 -18.11
N ASN A 184 1.52 34.42 -19.18
CA ASN A 184 0.97 35.76 -19.47
C ASN A 184 -0.16 35.72 -20.53
N ASP A 185 -0.51 34.53 -21.01
CA ASP A 185 -1.49 34.25 -22.06
C ASP A 185 -2.30 32.98 -21.71
N THR A 186 -3.01 32.40 -22.69
CA THR A 186 -3.83 31.19 -22.49
C THR A 186 -3.05 29.86 -22.57
N THR A 187 -1.72 29.88 -22.58
CA THR A 187 -0.90 28.66 -22.55
C THR A 187 -1.15 27.90 -21.23
N PRO A 188 -1.57 26.61 -21.27
CA PRO A 188 -1.86 25.88 -20.04
C PRO A 188 -0.65 25.71 -19.13
N ILE A 189 -0.82 26.04 -17.84
CA ILE A 189 0.10 25.62 -16.79
C ILE A 189 -0.08 24.12 -16.57
N THR A 190 1.02 23.37 -16.48
CA THR A 190 1.00 21.94 -16.14
C THR A 190 1.95 21.66 -14.97
N ALA A 191 1.46 20.93 -13.97
CA ALA A 191 2.29 20.25 -12.96
C ALA A 191 2.08 18.72 -13.02
N LEU A 192 3.10 17.96 -12.59
CA LEU A 192 3.06 16.49 -12.46
C LEU A 192 2.64 16.08 -11.03
N ILE A 193 1.86 14.99 -10.91
CA ILE A 193 1.19 14.41 -9.72
C ILE A 193 1.49 14.96 -8.31
N PRO A 194 1.82 14.15 -7.28
CA PRO A 194 2.80 13.03 -7.17
C PRO A 194 2.27 11.60 -7.45
N ASN A 195 3.08 10.53 -7.37
CA ASN A 195 2.60 9.14 -7.60
C ASN A 195 1.77 8.63 -6.41
N ASN A 196 2.30 8.82 -5.20
CA ASN A 196 1.64 8.55 -3.93
C ASN A 196 1.94 9.72 -2.98
N GLY A 197 0.98 10.61 -2.76
CA GLY A 197 1.22 11.81 -1.96
C GLY A 197 0.18 12.92 -2.10
N MET A 198 0.64 14.16 -2.05
CA MET A 198 -0.20 15.36 -1.98
C MET A 198 0.34 16.55 -2.79
N ILE A 199 -0.54 17.38 -3.34
CA ILE A 199 -0.26 18.79 -3.66
C ILE A 199 -1.00 19.68 -2.65
N SER A 200 -0.34 20.72 -2.17
CA SER A 200 -1.00 21.90 -1.61
C SER A 200 -0.49 23.15 -2.31
N GLY A 201 -1.36 24.10 -2.65
CA GLY A 201 -0.95 25.31 -3.36
C GLY A 201 -2.09 26.29 -3.63
N SER A 202 -1.79 27.31 -4.44
CA SER A 202 -2.76 28.33 -4.83
C SER A 202 -2.64 28.74 -6.29
N PHE A 203 -3.77 29.16 -6.86
CA PHE A 203 -3.91 29.76 -8.18
C PHE A 203 -4.39 31.20 -8.03
N SER A 204 -3.85 32.10 -8.84
CA SER A 204 -4.31 33.50 -8.89
C SER A 204 -4.08 34.11 -10.26
N VAL A 205 -4.72 35.27 -10.51
CA VAL A 205 -4.43 36.11 -11.67
C VAL A 205 -3.96 37.49 -11.25
N GLU A 206 -3.03 38.08 -12.00
CA GLU A 206 -2.53 39.46 -11.82
C GLU A 206 -2.44 40.19 -13.17
N PRO A 207 -2.61 41.52 -13.25
CA PRO A 207 -2.51 42.24 -14.52
C PRO A 207 -1.10 42.14 -15.12
N ASN A 208 -0.99 41.89 -16.43
CA ASN A 208 0.30 41.59 -17.08
C ASN A 208 1.36 42.70 -16.92
N SER A 209 0.96 43.98 -16.89
CA SER A 209 1.74 45.12 -16.39
C SER A 209 0.91 46.41 -16.40
N GLY A 210 1.00 47.24 -15.35
CA GLY A 210 0.46 48.61 -15.36
C GLY A 210 -1.04 48.78 -15.07
N GLY A 211 -1.79 47.69 -14.92
CA GLY A 211 -3.14 47.72 -14.35
C GLY A 211 -3.07 47.70 -12.82
N SER A 212 -3.70 48.66 -12.15
CA SER A 212 -4.04 48.53 -10.73
C SER A 212 -5.36 47.78 -10.63
N ALA A 213 -5.32 46.56 -10.10
CA ALA A 213 -6.50 45.88 -9.61
C ALA A 213 -6.48 45.91 -8.09
N ASP A 214 -7.62 46.13 -7.45
CA ASP A 214 -7.72 46.10 -6.00
C ASP A 214 -7.40 44.68 -5.50
N ALA A 215 -6.30 44.54 -4.76
CA ALA A 215 -5.72 43.22 -4.44
C ALA A 215 -6.63 42.30 -3.62
N GLY A 216 -7.69 42.84 -3.01
CA GLY A 216 -8.73 42.09 -2.31
C GLY A 216 -9.88 41.57 -3.18
N GLN A 217 -9.88 41.86 -4.48
CA GLN A 217 -10.95 41.48 -5.43
C GLN A 217 -10.41 40.69 -6.65
N LEU A 218 -9.15 40.26 -6.60
CA LEU A 218 -8.61 39.34 -7.61
C LEU A 218 -9.03 37.90 -7.27
N PRO A 219 -9.42 37.09 -8.27
CA PRO A 219 -9.83 35.72 -8.03
C PRO A 219 -8.63 34.86 -7.61
N VAL A 220 -8.81 34.12 -6.52
CA VAL A 220 -7.80 33.23 -5.94
C VAL A 220 -8.45 31.89 -5.61
N ALA A 221 -7.74 30.80 -5.85
CA ALA A 221 -8.20 29.45 -5.50
C ALA A 221 -7.08 28.66 -4.82
N ASP A 222 -7.32 28.24 -3.57
CA ASP A 222 -6.41 27.37 -2.82
C ASP A 222 -6.77 25.90 -3.09
N ILE A 223 -5.80 25.03 -3.34
CA ILE A 223 -6.02 23.60 -3.61
C ILE A 223 -5.32 22.72 -2.58
N THR A 224 -6.02 21.65 -2.16
CA THR A 224 -5.41 20.45 -1.58
C THR A 224 -5.83 19.24 -2.42
N LEU A 225 -4.85 18.50 -2.94
CA LEU A 225 -5.05 17.32 -3.77
C LEU A 225 -4.25 16.16 -3.15
N SER A 226 -4.86 14.98 -3.04
CA SER A 226 -4.17 13.73 -2.72
C SER A 226 -4.22 12.79 -3.92
N SER A 227 -3.20 11.94 -4.04
CA SER A 227 -3.09 11.00 -5.17
C SER A 227 -2.46 9.68 -4.75
N TYR A 228 -2.99 8.59 -5.29
CA TYR A 228 -2.39 7.26 -5.33
C TYR A 228 -2.51 6.73 -6.76
N TRP A 229 -1.42 6.18 -7.31
CA TRP A 229 -1.38 5.71 -8.68
C TRP A 229 -0.46 4.50 -8.84
N LYS A 230 -0.93 3.49 -9.58
CA LYS A 230 -0.25 2.22 -9.83
C LYS A 230 -0.59 1.76 -11.25
N VAL A 231 0.39 1.75 -12.14
CA VAL A 231 0.26 1.26 -13.55
C VAL A 231 1.39 0.31 -13.95
N ASN A 232 2.14 -0.19 -12.98
CA ASN A 232 3.25 -1.13 -13.15
C ASN A 232 2.91 -2.56 -12.70
N ASP A 233 1.64 -2.86 -12.41
CA ASP A 233 1.25 -4.22 -12.04
C ASP A 233 1.16 -5.13 -13.28
N PRO A 234 1.76 -6.34 -13.25
CA PRO A 234 1.59 -7.35 -14.30
C PRO A 234 0.14 -7.83 -14.48
N ILE A 235 -0.73 -7.60 -13.50
CA ILE A 235 -2.16 -7.89 -13.56
C ILE A 235 -2.89 -6.58 -13.87
N ASP A 236 -3.38 -6.42 -15.10
CA ASP A 236 -4.02 -5.17 -15.58
C ASP A 236 -5.17 -4.67 -14.68
N THR A 237 -5.86 -5.57 -13.98
CA THR A 237 -6.95 -5.24 -13.04
C THR A 237 -6.48 -4.74 -11.67
N GLU A 238 -5.19 -4.86 -11.36
CA GLU A 238 -4.57 -4.34 -10.13
C GLU A 238 -3.83 -3.00 -10.36
N ASN A 239 -3.91 -2.45 -11.57
CA ASN A 239 -3.52 -1.07 -11.86
C ASN A 239 -4.67 -0.12 -11.51
N SER A 240 -4.41 1.00 -10.84
CA SER A 240 -5.44 1.97 -10.44
C SER A 240 -4.94 3.41 -10.44
N CYS A 241 -5.87 4.35 -10.46
CA CYS A 241 -5.61 5.74 -10.14
C CYS A 241 -6.73 6.32 -9.28
N HIS A 242 -6.35 6.85 -8.12
CA HIS A 242 -7.24 7.55 -7.20
C HIS A 242 -6.64 8.93 -6.93
N ILE A 243 -7.28 9.98 -7.42
CA ILE A 243 -6.92 11.37 -7.18
C ILE A 243 -8.16 12.07 -6.64
N SER A 244 -8.03 12.73 -5.49
CA SER A 244 -9.11 13.50 -4.88
C SER A 244 -8.59 14.88 -4.53
N ALA A 245 -9.29 15.91 -4.96
CA ALA A 245 -8.90 17.30 -4.76
C ALA A 245 -10.09 18.14 -4.30
N GLN A 246 -9.80 19.03 -3.35
CA GLN A 246 -10.69 20.08 -2.91
C GLN A 246 -10.04 21.43 -3.25
N VAL A 247 -10.83 22.32 -3.84
CA VAL A 247 -10.43 23.69 -4.15
C VAL A 247 -11.33 24.65 -3.39
N LEU A 248 -10.72 25.61 -2.70
CA LEU A 248 -11.38 26.71 -2.04
C LEU A 248 -11.19 27.97 -2.88
N ALA A 249 -12.22 28.32 -3.65
CA ALA A 249 -12.19 29.37 -4.66
C ALA A 249 -12.90 30.63 -4.15
N LYS A 250 -12.26 31.79 -4.29
CA LYS A 250 -12.64 33.07 -3.65
C LYS A 250 -12.52 34.25 -4.61
N GLY A 251 -13.30 35.29 -4.35
CA GLY A 251 -13.20 36.59 -5.03
C GLY A 251 -13.96 36.64 -6.35
N TYR A 252 -15.21 36.17 -6.33
CA TYR A 252 -16.16 36.13 -7.45
C TYR A 252 -17.39 37.00 -7.17
#